data_AF-A0A2Z6QTC4-F1
#
_entry.id   AF-A0A2Z6QTC4-F1
#
_cell.length_a   1.000
_cell.length_b   1.000
_cell.length_c   1.000
_cell.angle_alpha   90.00
_cell.angle_beta   90.00
_cell.angle_gamma   90.00
#
_symmetry.space_group_name_H-M   'P 1'
#
loop_
_entity.id
_entity.type
_entity.pdbx_description
1 polymer ?
#
loop_
_entity_poly.entity_id
_entity_poly.type
_entity_poly.pdbx_seq_one_letter_code
_entity_poly.pdbx_strand_id
1 'polypeptide(L)'
;MGTLLADSNKPYEKEITLASQLEVVSEKNTGHIDYAVKALEELICITEGKLYQVVTGFAQNLVQCESVLQINKKCKADTAFKEDFDYIYRIVTTATDWYFIFYASDCTSKNPLNI
;
A
#
# COMPACT_ATOMS: atom_id res chain seq x y z
N MET A 1 12.21 -14.93 -3.23
CA MET A 1 12.23 -13.56 -2.70
C MET A 1 13.42 -12.85 -3.35
N GLY A 2 13.18 -11.88 -4.24
CA GLY A 2 14.25 -11.04 -4.77
C GLY A 2 14.25 -9.73 -4.00
N THR A 3 15.36 -9.40 -3.35
CA THR A 3 15.55 -8.09 -2.70
C THR A 3 16.17 -7.14 -3.73
N LEU A 4 15.55 -6.00 -3.96
CA LEU A 4 16.10 -4.92 -4.79
C LEU A 4 16.60 -3.83 -3.84
N LEU A 5 17.92 -3.66 -3.80
CA LEU A 5 18.55 -2.53 -3.10
C LEU A 5 18.52 -1.33 -4.05
N ALA A 6 17.69 -0.33 -3.74
CA ALA A 6 17.65 0.92 -4.48
C ALA A 6 18.84 1.80 -4.06
N ASP A 7 19.78 1.99 -4.98
CA ASP A 7 20.98 2.80 -4.77
C ASP A 7 20.59 4.28 -4.68
N SER A 8 20.70 4.88 -3.49
CA SER A 8 20.57 6.32 -3.32
C SER A 8 21.42 6.82 -2.15
N ASN A 9 22.25 7.83 -2.43
CA ASN A 9 23.14 8.49 -1.48
C ASN A 9 22.36 9.17 -0.32
N LYS A 10 21.99 8.45 0.76
CA LYS A 10 21.81 8.88 2.19
C LYS A 10 21.23 7.76 3.10
N PRO A 11 21.43 7.81 4.44
CA PRO A 11 21.64 6.65 5.32
C PRO A 11 20.36 6.04 5.91
N TYR A 12 19.32 5.84 5.11
CA TYR A 12 18.14 5.09 5.52
C TYR A 12 17.90 3.98 4.50
N GLU A 13 18.80 2.99 4.47
CA GLU A 13 18.58 1.74 3.74
C GLU A 13 17.44 0.97 4.41
N LYS A 14 16.20 1.34 4.10
CA LYS A 14 15.06 0.46 4.38
C LYS A 14 15.11 -0.67 3.38
N GLU A 15 15.12 -1.91 3.88
CA GLU A 15 15.00 -3.09 3.03
C GLU A 15 13.67 -3.03 2.27
N ILE A 16 13.75 -2.96 0.94
CA ILE A 16 12.58 -3.02 0.06
C ILE A 16 12.44 -4.46 -0.44
N THR A 17 11.27 -5.05 -0.19
CA THR A 17 10.96 -6.40 -0.65
C THR A 17 9.77 -6.39 -1.60
N LEU A 18 9.84 -7.25 -2.63
CA LEU A 18 8.76 -7.49 -3.58
C LEU A 18 8.14 -8.86 -3.28
N ALA A 19 6.84 -8.90 -3.08
CA ALA A 19 6.06 -10.11 -2.93
C ALA A 19 5.07 -10.25 -4.09
N SER A 20 5.16 -11.34 -4.85
CA SER A 20 4.13 -11.70 -5.84
C SER A 20 3.02 -12.50 -5.18
N GLN A 21 1.79 -12.37 -5.66
CA GLN A 21 0.67 -13.24 -5.27
C GLN A 21 0.36 -13.20 -3.77
N LEU A 22 0.18 -11.99 -3.23
CA LEU A 22 -0.12 -11.81 -1.81
C LEU A 22 -1.64 -11.84 -1.60
N GLU A 23 -2.12 -12.78 -0.79
CA GLU A 23 -3.49 -12.72 -0.27
C GLU A 23 -3.54 -11.64 0.81
N VAL A 24 -4.28 -10.57 0.55
CA VAL A 24 -4.60 -9.58 1.58
C VAL A 24 -5.96 -9.93 2.13
N VAL A 25 -5.94 -10.54 3.32
CA VAL A 25 -7.15 -10.80 4.09
C VAL A 25 -7.43 -9.58 4.95
N SER A 26 -8.59 -8.98 4.74
CA SER A 26 -9.09 -7.91 5.58
C SER A 26 -10.54 -8.17 5.99
N GLU A 27 -10.99 -7.49 7.03
CA GLU A 27 -12.35 -7.68 7.57
C GLU A 27 -13.45 -7.41 6.54
N LYS A 28 -13.20 -6.54 5.55
CA LYS A 28 -14.18 -6.15 4.52
C LYS A 28 -13.93 -6.78 3.14
N ASN A 29 -12.76 -7.35 2.90
CA ASN A 29 -12.33 -7.81 1.58
C ASN A 29 -11.24 -8.88 1.71
N THR A 30 -11.44 -10.01 1.03
CA THR A 30 -10.37 -10.96 0.73
C THR A 30 -10.10 -10.91 -0.76
N GLY A 31 -8.86 -10.62 -1.14
CA GLY A 31 -8.48 -10.47 -2.54
C GLY A 31 -7.02 -10.81 -2.77
N HIS A 32 -6.76 -11.37 -3.94
CA HIS A 32 -5.42 -11.72 -4.39
C HIS A 32 -4.80 -10.54 -5.13
N ILE A 33 -3.64 -10.11 -4.68
CA ILE A 33 -2.88 -9.01 -5.28
C ILE A 33 -1.77 -9.59 -6.16
N ASP A 34 -1.55 -9.00 -7.34
CA ASP A 34 -0.52 -9.48 -8.25
C ASP A 34 0.88 -9.21 -7.70
N TYR A 35 1.15 -7.99 -7.25
CA TYR A 35 2.41 -7.63 -6.59
C TYR A 35 2.22 -6.65 -5.43
N ALA A 36 3.02 -6.85 -4.39
CA ALA A 36 3.09 -6.03 -3.20
C ALA A 36 4.54 -5.58 -3.00
N VAL A 37 4.74 -4.28 -2.76
CA VAL A 37 6.04 -3.71 -2.38
C VAL A 37 5.99 -3.36 -0.92
N LYS A 38 6.93 -3.88 -0.15
CA LYS A 38 7.07 -3.58 1.27
C LYS A 38 8.37 -2.85 1.55
N ALA A 39 8.35 -1.96 2.53
CA ALA A 39 9.55 -1.46 3.18
C ALA A 39 9.55 -2.04 4.59
N LEU A 40 10.58 -2.83 4.92
CA LEU A 40 10.58 -3.68 6.11
C LEU A 40 9.32 -4.58 6.12
N GLU A 41 8.49 -4.49 7.16
CA GLU A 41 7.24 -5.25 7.29
C GLU A 41 6.01 -4.50 6.76
N GLU A 42 6.14 -3.20 6.45
CA GLU A 42 5.01 -2.36 6.06
C GLU A 42 4.75 -2.41 4.55
N LEU A 43 3.49 -2.60 4.16
CA LEU A 43 3.07 -2.60 2.77
C LEU A 43 2.95 -1.15 2.26
N ILE A 44 3.82 -0.75 1.33
CA ILE A 44 3.89 0.64 0.82
C ILE A 44 3.29 0.80 -0.58
N CYS A 45 3.20 -0.29 -1.35
CA CYS A 45 2.57 -0.27 -2.67
C CYS A 45 1.89 -1.60 -3.02
N ILE A 46 0.78 -1.49 -3.75
CA ILE A 46 0.07 -2.61 -4.37
C ILE A 46 0.01 -2.40 -5.87
N THR A 47 0.25 -3.45 -6.64
CA THR A 47 0.08 -3.47 -8.09
C THR A 47 -0.92 -4.56 -8.47
N GLU A 48 -1.90 -4.19 -9.30
CA GLU A 48 -2.84 -5.13 -9.91
C GLU A 48 -2.98 -4.89 -11.42
N GLY A 49 -2.96 -5.99 -12.16
CA GLY A 49 -3.36 -6.08 -13.55
C GLY A 49 -4.87 -6.21 -13.67
N LYS A 50 -5.50 -5.33 -14.44
CA LYS A 50 -6.92 -5.38 -14.79
C LYS A 50 -7.08 -5.27 -16.30
N LEU A 51 -7.29 -6.41 -16.97
CA LEU A 51 -7.48 -6.46 -18.42
C LEU A 51 -8.85 -5.90 -18.88
N TYR A 52 -9.87 -5.93 -18.02
CA TYR A 52 -11.22 -5.46 -18.32
C TYR A 52 -11.83 -4.74 -17.11
N GLN A 53 -12.82 -3.86 -17.35
CA GLN A 53 -13.58 -3.14 -16.32
C GLN A 53 -12.70 -2.40 -15.29
N VAL A 54 -11.74 -1.61 -15.79
CA VAL A 54 -10.77 -0.86 -14.97
C VAL A 54 -11.45 0.00 -13.90
N VAL A 55 -12.64 0.56 -14.19
CA VAL A 55 -13.45 1.34 -13.23
C VAL A 55 -13.90 0.49 -12.02
N THR A 56 -14.40 -0.72 -12.26
CA THR A 56 -14.73 -1.67 -11.19
C THR A 56 -13.48 -2.08 -10.42
N GLY A 57 -12.36 -2.25 -11.15
CA GLY A 57 -11.04 -2.41 -10.56
C GLY A 57 -10.73 -1.28 -9.58
N PHE A 58 -10.84 -0.02 -9.99
CA PHE A 58 -10.58 1.13 -9.11
C PHE A 58 -11.43 1.14 -7.84
N ALA A 59 -12.71 0.79 -7.93
CA ALA A 59 -13.59 0.75 -6.77
C ALA A 59 -13.19 -0.35 -5.77
N GLN A 60 -12.94 -1.58 -6.25
CA GLN A 60 -12.41 -2.67 -5.43
C GLN A 60 -11.07 -2.29 -4.80
N ASN A 61 -10.27 -1.56 -5.57
CA ASN A 61 -8.93 -1.18 -5.20
C ASN A 61 -8.91 -0.19 -4.04
N LEU A 62 -9.83 0.76 -4.03
CA LEU A 62 -9.94 1.75 -2.95
C LEU A 62 -10.28 1.09 -1.61
N VAL A 63 -11.20 0.13 -1.61
CA VAL A 63 -11.59 -0.61 -0.40
C VAL A 63 -10.41 -1.40 0.18
N GLN A 64 -9.55 -1.97 -0.66
CA GLN A 64 -8.36 -2.67 -0.19
C GLN A 64 -7.30 -1.73 0.39
N CYS A 65 -7.16 -0.52 -0.14
CA CYS A 65 -6.22 0.47 0.38
C CYS A 65 -6.53 0.83 1.85
N GLU A 66 -7.81 0.99 2.20
CA GLU A 66 -8.25 1.17 3.59
C GLU A 66 -7.80 0.03 4.50
N SER A 67 -8.09 -1.20 4.07
CA SER A 67 -7.76 -2.40 4.82
C SER A 67 -6.27 -2.57 5.07
N VAL A 68 -5.44 -2.33 4.05
CA VAL A 68 -3.98 -2.44 4.17
C VAL A 68 -3.45 -1.43 5.17
N LEU A 69 -3.98 -0.20 5.13
CA LEU A 69 -3.54 0.83 6.04
C LEU A 69 -3.91 0.52 7.50
N GLN A 70 -5.04 -0.15 7.73
CA GLN A 70 -5.40 -0.67 9.06
C GLN A 70 -4.44 -1.78 9.52
N ILE A 71 -4.05 -2.69 8.63
CA ILE A 71 -3.10 -3.76 8.93
C ILE A 71 -1.72 -3.18 9.28
N ASN A 72 -1.22 -2.24 8.48
CA ASN A 72 0.04 -1.54 8.76
C ASN A 72 -0.04 -0.83 10.12
N LYS A 73 -1.14 -0.13 10.43
CA LYS A 73 -1.35 0.52 11.75
C LYS A 73 -1.35 -0.48 12.91
N LYS A 74 -1.88 -1.69 12.72
CA LYS A 74 -1.86 -2.74 13.75
C LYS A 74 -0.43 -3.27 13.97
N CYS A 75 0.32 -3.57 12.91
CA CYS A 75 1.72 -3.97 13.00
C CYS A 75 2.61 -2.89 13.65
N LYS A 76 2.31 -1.60 13.42
CA LYS A 76 2.97 -0.47 14.09
C LYS A 76 2.74 -0.44 15.60
N ALA A 77 1.54 -0.79 16.08
CA ALA A 77 1.28 -0.84 17.53
C ALA A 77 2.17 -1.88 18.24
N ASP A 78 2.60 -2.91 17.52
CA ASP A 78 3.43 -4.01 18.02
C ASP A 78 4.94 -3.77 17.80
N THR A 79 5.36 -2.71 17.08
CA THR A 79 6.77 -2.43 16.73
C THR A 79 7.20 -1.01 17.14
N ALA A 80 8.41 -0.86 17.71
CA ALA A 80 8.91 0.43 18.24
C ALA A 80 9.42 1.41 17.16
N PHE A 81 9.26 1.10 15.87
CA PHE A 81 9.74 1.92 14.76
C PHE A 81 8.63 2.88 14.30
N LYS A 82 8.96 4.16 14.35
CA LYS A 82 8.02 5.29 14.37
C LYS A 82 7.97 6.05 13.04
N GLU A 83 8.17 5.36 11.92
CA GLU A 83 8.04 5.99 10.61
C GLU A 83 6.64 5.72 10.07
N ASP A 84 5.82 6.77 10.10
CA ASP A 84 4.41 6.68 9.74
C ASP A 84 4.22 6.75 8.22
N PHE A 85 4.18 5.59 7.56
CA PHE A 85 3.50 5.51 6.28
C PHE A 85 1.98 5.53 6.54
N ASP A 86 1.40 6.73 6.53
CA ASP A 86 -0.06 6.96 6.60
C ASP A 86 -0.72 6.94 5.22
N TYR A 87 0.02 6.44 4.24
CA TYR A 87 -0.36 6.37 2.86
C TYR A 87 0.10 5.07 2.22
N ILE A 88 -0.53 4.73 1.10
CA ILE A 88 -0.19 3.61 0.25
C ILE A 88 -0.23 4.06 -1.21
N TYR A 89 0.77 3.66 -1.98
CA TYR A 89 0.73 3.80 -3.43
C TYR A 89 0.00 2.63 -4.06
N ARG A 90 -0.69 2.88 -5.17
CA ARG A 90 -1.31 1.81 -5.93
C ARG A 90 -1.11 2.01 -7.42
N ILE A 91 -0.78 0.92 -8.09
CA ILE A 91 -0.63 0.84 -9.52
C ILE A 91 -1.73 -0.07 -10.05
N VAL A 92 -2.53 0.44 -10.97
CA VAL A 92 -3.47 -0.36 -11.77
C VAL A 92 -2.97 -0.33 -13.20
N THR A 93 -2.89 -1.49 -13.84
CA THR A 93 -2.44 -1.54 -15.23
C THR A 93 -3.28 -2.48 -16.08
N THR A 94 -3.52 -2.10 -17.33
CA THR A 94 -4.09 -2.97 -18.37
C THR A 94 -3.00 -3.67 -19.19
N ALA A 95 -1.75 -3.64 -18.72
CA ALA A 95 -0.51 -3.90 -19.44
C ALA A 95 -0.13 -2.83 -20.48
N THR A 96 -1.11 -2.14 -21.09
CA THR A 96 -0.87 -1.02 -22.02
C THR A 96 -0.89 0.33 -21.32
N ASP A 97 -1.85 0.52 -20.42
CA ASP A 97 -2.07 1.75 -19.68
C ASP A 97 -1.72 1.54 -18.21
N TRP A 98 -1.22 2.61 -17.58
CA TRP A 98 -0.74 2.60 -16.20
C TRP A 98 -1.37 3.75 -15.44
N TYR A 99 -2.01 3.41 -14.33
CA TYR A 99 -2.72 4.35 -13.48
C TYR A 99 -2.11 4.33 -12.10
N PHE A 100 -1.70 5.51 -11.62
CA PHE A 100 -1.06 5.68 -10.33
C PHE A 100 -2.04 6.34 -9.37
N ILE A 101 -2.24 5.72 -8.22
CA ILE A 101 -3.10 6.20 -7.15
C ILE A 101 -2.24 6.42 -5.92
N PHE A 102 -2.44 7.57 -5.30
CA PHE A 102 -1.93 7.89 -3.99
C PHE A 102 -3.12 7.91 -3.02
N TYR A 103 -3.12 6.99 -2.05
CA TYR A 103 -4.16 6.93 -1.04
C TYR A 103 -3.55 7.20 0.33
N ALA A 104 -3.93 8.30 0.95
CA ALA A 104 -3.56 8.65 2.33
C ALA A 104 -4.80 8.57 3.21
N SER A 105 -4.70 8.01 4.43
CA SER A 105 -5.78 8.27 5.38
C SER A 105 -5.67 9.70 5.84
N ASP A 106 -6.81 10.40 5.87
CA ASP A 106 -6.93 11.62 6.64
C ASP A 106 -6.64 11.27 8.10
N CYS A 107 -5.41 11.52 8.53
CA CYS A 107 -5.07 11.63 9.92
C CYS A 107 -5.82 12.87 10.43
N THR A 108 -7.08 12.69 10.81
CA THR A 108 -7.83 13.64 11.61
C THR A 108 -7.17 13.70 12.98
N SER A 109 -5.98 14.31 13.04
CA SER A 109 -5.61 15.02 14.24
C SER A 109 -6.77 15.98 14.48
N LYS A 110 -7.48 15.77 15.59
CA LYS A 110 -8.57 16.65 16.02
C LYS A 110 -7.96 18.00 16.33
N ASN A 111 -7.75 18.83 15.31
CA ASN A 111 -7.86 20.25 15.48
C ASN A 111 -9.22 20.62 14.90
N PRO A 112 -10.26 20.82 15.73
CA PRO A 112 -11.41 21.55 15.25
C PRO A 112 -10.88 22.91 14.81
N LEU A 113 -10.89 23.15 13.49
CA LEU A 113 -10.74 24.48 12.93
C LEU A 113 -11.84 25.31 13.57
N ASN A 114 -11.45 26.13 14.53
CA ASN A 114 -12.30 27.13 15.14
C ASN A 114 -12.47 28.22 14.08
N ILE A 115 -13.58 28.17 13.34
CA ILE A 115 -14.07 29.26 12.49
C ILE A 115 -15.31 29.83 13.16
#